data_AF-A0A060XUZ8-F1
#
_entry.id   AF-A0A060XUZ8-F1
#
_cell.length_a   1.000
_cell.length_b   1.000
_cell.length_c   1.000
_cell.angle_alpha   90.00
_cell.angle_beta   90.00
_cell.angle_gamma   90.00
#
_symmetry.space_group_name_H-M   'P 1'
#
loop_
_entity.id
_entity.type
_entity.pdbx_description
1 polymer ?
#
loop_
_entity_poly.entity_id
_entity_poly.type
_entity_poly.pdbx_seq_one_letter_code
_entity_poly.pdbx_strand_id
1 'polypeptide(L)'
;MLIVYRSVQVKIELPVHVHEKHHILFTFYHISCEISTKTSTKKREGVESLVGYSWAPLLQDGRMQSIELQLPVSATLPPGYLYDKTQDAKKSAPDIKWVENNKPLFKAKTNVASTIYPQDLHLHKFFQHCQLMRSSSEGNPAELIKYLKCLHAMETKVIIKFLPTVLMQLFEVLNTATKEATEIAVNSTRVIIHIVSRCHEEGLENYLRSFLKYVFVNNSPVSGNSGTTHEVLATAVTAILKQTADFNTSNKLLKYSWFFFETMAKSMAQYLQEGNRIKMPRAQRFPDSFHQALQSLLLSIMPHITIRHVEIPEEARCVNLSLAGFIKRCLTFMNRGFGFSLVNDYMCGFTIKDPKVLTEMKFDFLMTVCNHEHYIPLNLPMAFGRTKLQRVQDFISYATEIFGAVGR
;
A
#
# COMPACT_ATOMS: atom_id res chain seq x y z
N MET A 1 43.84 -38.33 -7.23
CA MET A 1 43.47 -37.02 -6.67
C MET A 1 42.65 -36.29 -7.72
N LEU A 2 41.33 -36.47 -7.72
CA LEU A 2 40.40 -35.85 -8.67
C LEU A 2 39.51 -34.91 -7.86
N ILE A 3 39.95 -33.66 -7.75
CA ILE A 3 39.20 -32.60 -7.07
C ILE A 3 38.18 -32.09 -8.10
N VAL A 4 36.95 -32.59 -8.03
CA VAL A 4 35.84 -32.07 -8.84
C VAL A 4 35.28 -30.84 -8.11
N TYR A 5 35.66 -29.65 -8.55
CA TYR A 5 34.89 -28.42 -8.28
C TYR A 5 33.62 -28.46 -9.14
N ARG A 6 32.48 -28.88 -8.57
CA ARG A 6 31.17 -28.63 -9.20
C ARG A 6 30.26 -27.91 -8.22
N SER A 7 29.98 -26.64 -8.54
CA SER A 7 28.88 -25.88 -7.94
C SER A 7 27.56 -26.47 -8.44
N VAL A 8 26.90 -27.29 -7.62
CA VAL A 8 25.55 -27.78 -7.90
C VAL A 8 24.55 -26.73 -7.42
N GLN A 9 23.60 -26.36 -8.29
CA GLN A 9 22.50 -25.48 -7.92
C GLN A 9 21.20 -26.28 -7.81
N VAL A 10 20.55 -26.18 -6.66
CA VAL A 10 19.26 -26.82 -6.38
C VAL A 10 18.24 -25.75 -6.01
N LYS A 11 17.02 -25.84 -6.54
CA LYS A 11 15.89 -25.02 -6.11
C LYS A 11 15.04 -25.83 -5.16
N ILE A 12 14.70 -25.23 -4.02
CA ILE A 12 13.88 -25.86 -2.99
C ILE A 12 12.63 -25.00 -2.84
N GLU A 13 11.47 -25.62 -3.02
CA GLU A 13 10.20 -24.99 -2.68
C GLU A 13 9.97 -25.15 -1.16
N LEU A 14 9.77 -24.03 -0.48
CA LEU A 14 9.57 -24.00 0.97
C LEU A 14 8.09 -23.87 1.31
N PRO A 15 7.64 -24.39 2.47
CA PRO A 15 6.31 -24.12 2.97
C PRO A 15 6.05 -22.62 3.10
N VAL A 16 4.78 -22.23 2.96
CA VAL A 16 4.33 -20.85 3.15
C VAL A 16 4.62 -20.34 4.57
N HIS A 17 4.56 -21.24 5.56
CA HIS A 17 4.79 -20.93 6.97
C HIS A 17 6.10 -21.57 7.45
N VAL A 18 7.16 -20.77 7.47
CA VAL A 18 8.47 -21.13 8.02
C VAL A 18 8.56 -20.72 9.48
N HIS A 19 9.29 -21.50 10.27
CA HIS A 19 9.48 -21.35 11.72
C HIS A 19 10.90 -21.77 12.09
N GLU A 20 11.34 -21.45 13.29
CA GLU A 20 12.74 -21.62 13.76
C GLU A 20 13.31 -23.05 13.61
N LYS A 21 12.46 -24.08 13.66
CA LYS A 21 12.92 -25.48 13.48
C LYS A 21 13.18 -25.89 12.02
N HIS A 22 12.75 -25.08 11.04
CA HIS A 22 12.98 -25.39 9.63
C HIS A 22 14.43 -25.06 9.25
N HIS A 23 15.10 -26.02 8.64
CA HIS A 23 16.52 -25.95 8.31
C HIS A 23 16.82 -26.83 7.10
N ILE A 24 17.96 -26.58 6.45
CA ILE A 24 18.51 -27.48 5.44
C ILE A 24 19.49 -28.42 6.14
N LEU A 25 19.27 -29.72 6.00
CA LEU A 25 20.18 -30.76 6.47
C LEU A 25 20.97 -31.32 5.29
N PHE A 26 22.29 -31.22 5.36
CA PHE A 26 23.23 -31.82 4.43
C PHE A 26 23.74 -33.12 5.03
N THR A 27 23.63 -34.21 4.26
CA THR A 27 24.19 -35.52 4.64
C THR A 27 25.23 -35.91 3.60
N PHE A 28 26.44 -36.23 4.08
CA PHE A 28 27.57 -36.57 3.22
C PHE A 28 27.76 -38.08 3.22
N TYR A 29 27.78 -38.66 2.02
CA TYR A 29 28.10 -40.07 1.79
C TYR A 29 29.34 -40.18 0.90
N HIS A 30 30.18 -41.15 1.20
CA HIS A 30 31.22 -41.61 0.30
C HIS A 30 30.66 -42.77 -0.50
N ILE A 31 30.65 -42.65 -1.83
CA ILE A 31 30.14 -43.66 -2.75
C ILE A 31 31.33 -44.32 -3.44
N SER A 32 31.53 -45.62 -3.18
CA SER A 32 32.58 -46.41 -3.82
C SER A 32 32.09 -46.93 -5.16
N CYS A 33 32.60 -46.36 -6.26
CA CYS A 33 32.29 -46.85 -7.61
C CYS A 33 33.26 -47.99 -8.01
N GLU A 34 32.94 -49.23 -7.64
CA GLU A 34 33.67 -50.40 -8.16
C GLU A 34 33.26 -50.69 -9.62
N ILE A 35 34.19 -50.50 -10.56
CA ILE A 35 34.02 -50.96 -11.95
C ILE A 35 34.41 -52.45 -11.98
N SER A 36 33.43 -53.33 -11.73
CA SER A 36 33.62 -54.78 -11.74
C SER A 36 34.09 -55.26 -13.10
N THR A 37 35.36 -55.63 -13.23
CA THR A 37 35.88 -56.39 -14.38
C THR A 37 36.11 -57.87 -14.09
N LYS A 38 35.88 -58.39 -12.87
CA LYS A 38 36.00 -59.84 -12.60
C LYS A 38 35.00 -60.35 -11.58
N THR A 39 34.37 -61.47 -11.95
CA THR A 39 33.54 -62.38 -11.15
C THR A 39 34.18 -62.71 -9.80
N SER A 40 33.65 -62.14 -8.71
CA SER A 40 34.00 -62.50 -7.34
C SER A 40 32.77 -62.39 -6.44
N THR A 41 32.31 -63.53 -5.94
CA THR A 41 31.17 -63.75 -5.05
C THR A 41 31.49 -63.45 -3.58
N LYS A 42 32.07 -62.28 -3.28
CA LYS A 42 32.17 -61.80 -1.88
C LYS A 42 31.11 -60.73 -1.63
N LYS A 43 30.42 -60.87 -0.47
CA LYS A 43 29.37 -59.97 0.02
C LYS A 43 29.68 -58.52 -0.33
N ARG A 44 28.77 -57.86 -1.07
CA ARG A 44 28.78 -56.41 -1.28
C ARG A 44 28.77 -55.73 0.09
N GLU A 45 29.93 -55.30 0.58
CA GLU A 45 29.98 -54.24 1.58
C GLU A 45 29.30 -53.00 1.00
N GLY A 46 28.60 -52.24 1.86
CA GLY A 46 27.73 -51.15 1.43
C GLY A 46 28.44 -50.21 0.46
N VAL A 47 27.84 -50.01 -0.72
CA VAL A 47 28.34 -49.12 -1.79
C VAL A 47 28.45 -47.67 -1.31
N GLU A 48 27.77 -47.33 -0.22
CA GLU A 48 27.70 -45.99 0.38
C GLU A 48 28.09 -46.06 1.86
N SER A 49 29.01 -45.20 2.28
CA SER A 49 29.38 -45.02 3.70
C SER A 49 29.10 -43.58 4.15
N LEU A 50 28.48 -43.43 5.31
CA LEU A 50 28.17 -42.12 5.89
C LEU A 50 29.45 -41.41 6.34
N VAL A 51 29.67 -40.19 5.85
CA VAL A 51 30.80 -39.33 6.20
C VAL A 51 30.44 -38.36 7.33
N GLY A 52 29.23 -37.79 7.29
CA GLY A 52 28.78 -36.87 8.33
C GLY A 52 27.59 -36.00 7.91
N TYR A 53 27.34 -34.97 8.72
CA TYR A 53 26.19 -34.08 8.61
C TYR A 53 26.62 -32.61 8.77
N SER A 54 25.92 -31.72 8.07
CA SER A 54 25.94 -30.27 8.34
C SER A 54 24.51 -29.76 8.28
N TRP A 55 24.18 -28.68 8.98
CA TRP A 55 22.85 -28.10 8.94
C TRP A 55 22.90 -26.58 8.95
N ALA A 56 21.87 -25.95 8.37
CA ALA A 56 21.71 -24.50 8.34
C ALA A 56 20.24 -24.12 8.57
N PRO A 57 19.91 -23.39 9.65
CA PRO A 57 18.58 -22.83 9.86
C PRO A 57 18.14 -21.97 8.68
N LEU A 58 16.84 -22.00 8.35
CA LEU A 58 16.28 -21.14 7.30
C LEU A 58 16.07 -19.70 7.78
N LEU A 59 15.88 -19.52 9.09
CA LEU A 59 15.65 -18.22 9.71
C LEU A 59 16.88 -17.85 10.56
N GLN A 60 17.27 -16.59 10.47
CA GLN A 60 18.24 -15.94 11.32
C GLN A 60 17.60 -14.69 11.89
N ASP A 61 17.42 -14.65 13.21
CA ASP A 61 16.65 -13.62 13.92
C ASP A 61 15.23 -13.46 13.33
N GLY A 62 14.56 -14.58 13.04
CA GLY A 62 13.23 -14.60 12.42
C GLY A 62 13.18 -14.22 10.93
N ARG A 63 14.33 -13.94 10.29
CA ARG A 63 14.41 -13.53 8.88
C ARG A 63 15.08 -14.56 8.00
N MET A 64 14.55 -14.75 6.80
CA MET A 64 15.28 -15.42 5.73
C MET A 64 16.33 -14.48 5.16
N GLN A 65 17.55 -14.98 4.94
CA GLN A 65 18.64 -14.21 4.37
C GLN A 65 19.36 -15.00 3.27
N SER A 66 19.71 -14.33 2.18
CA SER A 66 20.66 -14.86 1.20
C SER A 66 22.07 -14.74 1.78
N ILE A 67 22.69 -15.87 2.14
CA ILE A 67 23.99 -15.90 2.82
C ILE A 67 24.93 -16.96 2.23
N GLU A 68 26.23 -16.67 2.24
CA GLU A 68 27.29 -17.65 2.02
C GLU A 68 27.65 -18.31 3.34
N LEU A 69 27.47 -19.63 3.39
CA LEU A 69 27.64 -20.47 4.56
C LEU A 69 29.00 -21.19 4.50
N GLN A 70 29.69 -21.18 5.63
CA GLN A 70 30.92 -21.92 5.88
C GLN A 70 30.62 -22.88 7.03
N LEU A 71 30.21 -24.10 6.71
CA LEU A 71 29.67 -25.06 7.67
C LEU A 71 30.72 -26.12 8.06
N PRO A 72 30.85 -26.41 9.37
CA PRO A 72 31.57 -27.58 9.83
C PRO A 72 30.75 -28.85 9.59
N VAL A 73 31.42 -30.00 9.58
CA VAL A 73 30.79 -31.32 9.40
C VAL A 73 30.86 -32.07 10.72
N SER A 74 29.72 -32.58 11.20
CA SER A 74 29.66 -33.47 12.35
C SER A 74 29.62 -34.93 11.92
N ALA A 75 30.32 -35.80 12.66
CA ALA A 75 30.28 -37.24 12.44
C ALA A 75 28.94 -37.88 12.85
N THR A 76 28.13 -37.19 13.66
CA THR A 76 26.87 -37.69 14.22
C THR A 76 25.80 -36.62 14.20
N LEU A 77 24.52 -37.00 14.19
CA LEU A 77 23.40 -36.06 14.33
C LEU A 77 22.75 -36.22 15.71
N PRO A 78 23.27 -35.60 16.78
CA PRO A 78 22.75 -35.80 18.14
C PRO A 78 21.37 -35.17 18.32
N PRO A 79 20.51 -35.69 19.21
CA PRO A 79 19.25 -35.05 19.56
C PRO A 79 19.46 -33.60 19.99
N GLY A 80 18.68 -32.67 19.41
CA GLY A 80 18.82 -31.26 19.71
C GLY A 80 19.96 -30.54 19.00
N TYR A 81 20.53 -31.09 17.91
CA TYR A 81 21.61 -30.47 17.13
C TYR A 81 21.33 -29.03 16.62
N LEU A 82 20.06 -28.63 16.53
CA LEU A 82 19.65 -27.24 16.22
C LEU A 82 19.74 -26.28 17.42
N TYR A 83 20.34 -26.71 18.53
CA TYR A 83 20.49 -25.93 19.74
C TYR A 83 21.06 -24.53 19.46
N ASP A 84 20.31 -23.51 19.87
CA ASP A 84 20.72 -22.12 19.81
C ASP A 84 21.03 -21.62 21.22
N LYS A 85 22.30 -21.23 21.47
CA LYS A 85 22.75 -20.71 22.76
C LYS A 85 21.94 -19.49 23.24
N THR A 86 21.38 -18.71 22.32
CA THR A 86 20.63 -17.49 22.65
C THR A 86 19.19 -17.78 23.07
N GLN A 87 18.54 -18.78 22.46
CA GLN A 87 17.14 -19.14 22.74
C GLN A 87 17.02 -20.25 23.79
N ASP A 88 17.97 -21.18 23.83
CA ASP A 88 17.95 -22.39 24.67
C ASP A 88 18.95 -22.31 25.84
N ALA A 89 19.25 -21.10 26.36
CA ALA A 89 20.21 -20.89 27.45
C ALA A 89 19.95 -21.71 28.74
N LYS A 90 18.75 -22.29 28.89
CA LYS A 90 18.36 -23.15 30.01
C LYS A 90 18.59 -24.66 29.77
N LYS A 91 19.02 -25.09 28.58
CA LYS A 91 19.26 -26.50 28.23
C LYS A 91 20.76 -26.80 28.12
N SER A 92 21.18 -28.03 28.45
CA SER A 92 22.57 -28.43 28.21
C SER A 92 22.83 -28.49 26.70
N ALA A 93 23.93 -27.90 26.25
CA ALA A 93 24.34 -27.99 24.86
C ALA A 93 24.54 -29.46 24.45
N PRO A 94 24.11 -29.86 23.23
CA PRO A 94 24.36 -31.20 22.73
C PRO A 94 25.86 -31.45 22.55
N ASP A 95 26.32 -32.66 22.86
CA ASP A 95 27.69 -33.09 22.60
C ASP A 95 27.85 -33.45 21.11
N ILE A 96 28.33 -32.48 20.33
CA ILE A 96 28.49 -32.63 18.88
C ILE A 96 29.92 -33.07 18.57
N LYS A 97 30.06 -34.26 17.98
CA LYS A 97 31.34 -34.79 17.48
C LYS A 97 31.67 -34.18 16.13
N TRP A 98 32.58 -33.21 16.10
CA TRP A 98 32.99 -32.54 14.87
C TRP A 98 34.10 -33.30 14.14
N VAL A 99 34.00 -33.35 12.81
CA VAL A 99 35.08 -33.79 11.92
C VAL A 99 36.13 -32.68 11.84
N GLU A 100 37.42 -33.06 11.79
CA GLU A 100 38.56 -32.12 11.74
C GLU A 100 38.47 -30.95 12.74
N ASN A 101 38.05 -31.23 13.98
CA ASN A 101 37.99 -30.24 15.07
C ASN A 101 37.18 -28.97 14.75
N ASN A 102 35.98 -29.14 14.18
CA ASN A 102 35.01 -28.07 13.89
C ASN A 102 35.48 -27.06 12.83
N LYS A 103 36.40 -27.48 11.94
CA LYS A 103 36.82 -26.67 10.80
C LYS A 103 35.66 -26.55 9.79
N PRO A 104 35.44 -25.39 9.16
CA PRO A 104 34.46 -25.25 8.08
C PRO A 104 34.95 -26.00 6.83
N LEU A 105 34.40 -27.19 6.60
CA LEU A 105 34.76 -28.07 5.49
C LEU A 105 33.81 -27.93 4.30
N PHE A 106 32.59 -27.46 4.55
CA PHE A 106 31.56 -27.35 3.54
C PHE A 106 31.17 -25.90 3.28
N LYS A 107 31.15 -25.52 2.00
CA LYS A 107 30.71 -24.20 1.55
C LYS A 107 29.39 -24.34 0.81
N ALA A 108 28.40 -23.56 1.22
CA ALA A 108 27.12 -23.47 0.53
C ALA A 108 26.71 -22.02 0.36
N LYS A 109 26.01 -21.69 -0.72
CA LYS A 109 25.42 -20.36 -0.89
C LYS A 109 23.91 -20.50 -1.02
N THR A 110 23.19 -19.75 -0.21
CA THR A 110 21.74 -19.70 -0.25
C THR A 110 21.30 -18.41 -0.94
N ASN A 111 20.25 -18.49 -1.75
CA ASN A 111 19.63 -17.30 -2.33
C ASN A 111 18.12 -17.39 -2.17
N VAL A 112 17.54 -16.48 -1.38
CA VAL A 112 16.13 -16.48 -1.03
C VAL A 112 15.33 -15.71 -2.07
N ALA A 113 14.47 -16.42 -2.78
CA ALA A 113 13.51 -15.87 -3.73
C ALA A 113 12.08 -15.91 -3.14
N SER A 114 11.80 -15.06 -2.15
CA SER A 114 10.48 -14.99 -1.50
C SER A 114 9.72 -13.69 -1.80
N THR A 115 8.41 -13.81 -1.99
CA THR A 115 7.42 -12.72 -2.03
C THR A 115 6.63 -12.59 -0.72
N ILE A 116 6.93 -13.44 0.26
CA ILE A 116 6.26 -13.53 1.56
C ILE A 116 7.21 -13.07 2.68
N TYR A 117 8.46 -13.53 2.63
CA TYR A 117 9.50 -13.24 3.62
C TYR A 117 10.44 -12.15 3.11
N PRO A 118 10.31 -10.91 3.58
CA PRO A 118 11.25 -9.85 3.22
C PRO A 118 12.62 -10.09 3.86
N GLN A 119 13.68 -9.89 3.08
CA GLN A 119 15.04 -9.87 3.61
C GLN A 119 15.37 -8.50 4.25
N ASP A 120 14.74 -7.44 3.74
CA ASP A 120 14.88 -6.07 4.25
C ASP A 120 14.44 -5.98 5.71
N LEU A 121 15.30 -5.39 6.55
CA LEU A 121 15.12 -5.33 7.99
C LEU A 121 13.90 -4.48 8.38
N HIS A 122 13.70 -3.35 7.72
CA HIS A 122 12.64 -2.39 8.06
C HIS A 122 11.27 -2.97 7.69
N LEU A 123 11.16 -3.53 6.49
CA LEU A 123 9.93 -4.18 6.02
C LEU A 123 9.60 -5.42 6.86
N HIS A 124 10.60 -6.23 7.22
CA HIS A 124 10.39 -7.39 8.10
C HIS A 124 9.82 -6.98 9.46
N LYS A 125 10.43 -6.01 10.14
CA LYS A 125 9.97 -5.55 11.46
C LYS A 125 8.55 -4.98 11.40
N PHE A 126 8.23 -4.23 10.35
CA PHE A 126 6.87 -3.74 10.13
C PHE A 126 5.86 -4.86 9.94
N PHE A 127 6.15 -5.84 9.07
CA PHE A 127 5.25 -6.98 8.84
C PHE A 127 5.09 -7.85 10.08
N GLN A 128 6.16 -8.11 10.81
CA GLN A 128 6.11 -8.84 12.08
C GLN A 128 5.22 -8.11 13.10
N HIS A 129 5.39 -6.80 13.25
CA HIS A 129 4.55 -6.01 14.16
C HIS A 129 3.07 -6.03 13.73
N CYS A 130 2.78 -5.89 12.43
CA CYS A 130 1.40 -6.01 11.91
C CYS A 130 0.78 -7.39 12.23
N GLN A 131 1.55 -8.47 12.13
CA GLN A 131 1.09 -9.81 12.48
C GLN A 131 0.80 -9.94 13.98
N LEU A 132 1.66 -9.37 14.84
CA LEU A 132 1.47 -9.36 16.28
C LEU A 132 0.22 -8.58 16.71
N MET A 133 -0.05 -7.43 16.08
CA MET A 133 -1.26 -6.66 16.37
C MET A 133 -2.56 -7.39 15.98
N ARG A 134 -2.50 -8.31 15.02
CA ARG A 134 -3.66 -9.15 14.64
C ARG A 134 -3.89 -10.30 15.62
N SER A 135 -2.84 -10.81 16.26
CA SER A 135 -2.92 -11.95 17.18
C SER A 135 -3.10 -11.53 18.63
N SER A 136 -2.59 -10.36 19.02
CA SER A 136 -2.66 -9.80 20.36
C SER A 136 -3.41 -8.47 20.33
N SER A 137 -4.47 -8.32 21.13
CA SER A 137 -5.32 -7.11 21.17
C SER A 137 -4.64 -5.87 21.76
N GLU A 138 -3.36 -5.95 22.15
CA GLU A 138 -2.55 -4.86 22.68
C GLU A 138 -1.33 -4.60 21.78
N GLY A 139 -1.53 -3.82 20.72
CA GLY A 139 -0.43 -3.27 19.93
C GLY A 139 0.05 -1.94 20.52
N ASN A 140 1.37 -1.74 20.66
CA ASN A 140 1.93 -0.47 21.11
C ASN A 140 1.96 0.55 19.94
N PRO A 141 1.13 1.61 19.95
CA PRO A 141 1.05 2.57 18.85
C PRO A 141 2.38 3.30 18.57
N ALA A 142 3.17 3.54 19.60
CA ALA A 142 4.45 4.24 19.47
C ALA A 142 5.49 3.41 18.71
N GLU A 143 5.51 2.08 18.93
CA GLU A 143 6.37 1.17 18.17
C GLU A 143 5.95 1.09 16.70
N LEU A 144 4.65 1.03 16.44
CA LEU A 144 4.13 1.05 15.08
C LEU A 144 4.57 2.31 14.33
N ILE A 145 4.46 3.49 14.95
CA ILE A 145 4.92 4.74 14.36
C ILE A 145 6.42 4.71 14.09
N LYS A 146 7.22 4.15 14.99
CA LYS A 146 8.67 3.94 14.76
C LYS A 146 8.91 3.06 13.53
N TYR A 147 8.21 1.95 13.39
CA TYR A 147 8.37 1.06 12.22
C TYR A 147 7.91 1.73 10.93
N LEU A 148 6.79 2.47 10.94
CA LEU A 148 6.35 3.27 9.79
C LEU A 148 7.43 4.26 9.34
N LYS A 149 8.04 4.99 10.28
CA LYS A 149 9.14 5.93 9.96
C LYS A 149 10.34 5.23 9.34
N CYS A 150 10.67 4.02 9.80
CA CYS A 150 11.76 3.21 9.22
C CYS A 150 11.50 2.76 7.78
N LEU A 151 10.24 2.63 7.34
CA LEU A 151 9.91 2.21 5.96
C LEU A 151 10.37 3.22 4.89
N HIS A 152 10.63 4.48 5.26
CA HIS A 152 11.22 5.46 4.35
C HIS A 152 12.66 5.14 3.93
N ALA A 153 13.34 4.23 4.64
CA ALA A 153 14.69 3.78 4.30
C ALA A 153 14.71 2.59 3.34
N MET A 154 13.54 2.08 2.92
CA MET A 154 13.47 0.93 2.02
C MET A 154 14.04 1.25 0.63
N GLU A 155 14.82 0.32 0.09
CA GLU A 155 15.27 0.40 -1.29
C GLU A 155 14.11 0.24 -2.29
N THR A 156 14.17 0.96 -3.41
CA THR A 156 13.16 0.89 -4.48
C THR A 156 12.87 -0.54 -4.93
N LYS A 157 13.91 -1.38 -5.07
CA LYS A 157 13.76 -2.79 -5.48
C LYS A 157 12.91 -3.60 -4.48
N VAL A 158 13.04 -3.31 -3.19
CA VAL A 158 12.25 -3.95 -2.13
C VAL A 158 10.80 -3.47 -2.20
N ILE A 159 10.60 -2.16 -2.36
CA ILE A 159 9.26 -1.56 -2.54
C ILE A 159 8.54 -2.24 -3.70
N ILE A 160 9.16 -2.32 -4.88
CA ILE A 160 8.55 -2.91 -6.08
C ILE A 160 8.21 -4.38 -5.85
N LYS A 161 9.15 -5.15 -5.27
CA LYS A 161 8.98 -6.59 -5.04
C LYS A 161 7.81 -6.90 -4.09
N PHE A 162 7.57 -6.05 -3.10
CA PHE A 162 6.53 -6.23 -2.09
C PHE A 162 5.38 -5.23 -2.23
N LEU A 163 5.27 -4.52 -3.35
CA LEU A 163 4.38 -3.37 -3.53
C LEU A 163 2.91 -3.66 -3.13
N PRO A 164 2.28 -4.75 -3.61
CA PRO A 164 0.90 -5.03 -3.26
C PRO A 164 0.74 -5.32 -1.77
N THR A 165 1.65 -6.10 -1.19
CA THR A 165 1.62 -6.51 0.21
C THR A 165 1.83 -5.31 1.13
N VAL A 166 2.85 -4.49 0.87
CA VAL A 166 3.16 -3.33 1.73
C VAL A 166 2.04 -2.28 1.68
N LEU A 167 1.47 -2.00 0.49
CA LEU A 167 0.37 -1.05 0.38
C LEU A 167 -0.89 -1.57 1.08
N MET A 168 -1.25 -2.84 0.92
CA MET A 168 -2.40 -3.42 1.64
C MET A 168 -2.21 -3.33 3.15
N GLN A 169 -1.03 -3.69 3.68
CA GLN A 169 -0.75 -3.58 5.11
C GLN A 169 -0.78 -2.13 5.59
N LEU A 170 -0.30 -1.17 4.80
CA LEU A 170 -0.37 0.26 5.15
C LEU A 170 -1.81 0.77 5.17
N PHE A 171 -2.68 0.35 4.24
CA PHE A 171 -4.11 0.71 4.27
C PHE A 171 -4.85 0.06 5.43
N GLU A 172 -4.47 -1.15 5.81
CA GLU A 172 -5.01 -1.79 7.01
C GLU A 172 -4.61 -1.02 8.27
N VAL A 173 -3.32 -0.74 8.44
CA VAL A 173 -2.81 0.05 9.57
C VAL A 173 -3.46 1.43 9.60
N LEU A 174 -3.65 2.07 8.45
CA LEU A 174 -4.35 3.35 8.34
C LEU A 174 -5.77 3.26 8.91
N ASN A 175 -6.50 2.17 8.65
CA ASN A 175 -7.87 1.96 9.17
C ASN A 175 -7.93 1.52 10.63
N THR A 176 -6.83 1.05 11.21
CA THR A 176 -6.76 0.78 12.67
C THR A 176 -6.70 2.08 13.50
N ALA A 177 -6.51 3.23 12.86
CA ALA A 177 -6.48 4.51 13.54
C ALA A 177 -7.85 4.88 14.14
N THR A 178 -7.95 4.85 15.46
CA THR A 178 -9.04 5.49 16.22
C THR A 178 -8.90 7.02 16.19
N LYS A 179 -9.89 7.76 16.70
CA LYS A 179 -9.85 9.24 16.78
C LYS A 179 -8.59 9.77 17.49
N GLU A 180 -8.06 9.02 18.46
CA GLU A 180 -6.85 9.36 19.23
C GLU A 180 -5.56 8.99 18.49
N ALA A 181 -5.64 8.13 17.47
CA ALA A 181 -4.51 7.60 16.70
C ALA A 181 -4.36 8.25 15.31
N THR A 182 -4.77 9.51 15.15
CA THR A 182 -4.61 10.29 13.90
C THR A 182 -3.15 10.28 13.41
N GLU A 183 -2.18 10.22 14.32
CA GLU A 183 -0.76 10.15 14.00
C GLU A 183 -0.39 8.87 13.21
N ILE A 184 -1.04 7.73 13.47
CA ILE A 184 -0.81 6.47 12.75
C ILE A 184 -1.28 6.61 11.29
N ALA A 185 -2.48 7.16 11.09
CA ALA A 185 -3.03 7.40 9.75
C ALA A 185 -2.15 8.37 8.95
N VAL A 186 -1.68 9.45 9.58
CA VAL A 186 -0.76 10.42 8.96
C VAL A 186 0.57 9.77 8.59
N ASN A 187 1.24 9.06 9.51
CA ASN A 187 2.52 8.41 9.19
C ASN A 187 2.35 7.31 8.13
N SER A 188 1.27 6.53 8.18
CA SER A 188 0.98 5.51 7.15
C SER A 188 0.79 6.18 5.78
N THR A 189 0.05 7.29 5.73
CA THR A 189 -0.13 8.07 4.50
C THR A 189 1.19 8.63 3.99
N ARG A 190 2.11 9.08 4.86
CA ARG A 190 3.46 9.52 4.46
C ARG A 190 4.28 8.41 3.82
N VAL A 191 4.23 7.20 4.37
CA VAL A 191 4.89 6.04 3.76
C VAL A 191 4.26 5.70 2.41
N ILE A 192 2.93 5.76 2.29
CA ILE A 192 2.24 5.57 1.00
C ILE A 192 2.67 6.64 -0.01
N ILE A 193 2.75 7.93 0.38
CA ILE A 193 3.27 9.01 -0.48
C ILE A 193 4.70 8.69 -0.95
N HIS A 194 5.55 8.23 -0.03
CA HIS A 194 6.92 7.84 -0.37
C HIS A 194 6.96 6.71 -1.41
N ILE A 195 6.22 5.61 -1.18
CA ILE A 195 6.14 4.46 -2.09
C ILE A 195 5.61 4.88 -3.46
N VAL A 196 4.49 5.62 -3.50
CA VAL A 196 3.87 6.12 -4.74
C VAL A 196 4.86 7.01 -5.50
N SER A 197 5.52 7.94 -4.81
CA SER A 197 6.51 8.82 -5.44
C SER A 197 7.66 8.04 -6.06
N ARG A 198 8.18 7.02 -5.35
CA ARG A 198 9.27 6.17 -5.84
C ARG A 198 8.87 5.35 -7.05
N CYS A 199 7.66 4.77 -7.04
CA CYS A 199 7.15 4.05 -8.21
C CYS A 199 7.00 4.96 -9.43
N HIS A 200 6.57 6.21 -9.26
CA HIS A 200 6.50 7.18 -10.35
C HIS A 200 7.88 7.61 -10.86
N GLU A 201 8.81 7.91 -9.96
CA GLU A 201 10.18 8.30 -10.28
C GLU A 201 10.89 7.22 -11.13
N GLU A 202 10.53 5.95 -10.97
CA GLU A 202 11.04 4.80 -11.73
C GLU A 202 10.20 4.45 -12.98
N GLY A 203 9.15 5.22 -13.30
CA GLY A 203 8.27 4.95 -14.44
C GLY A 203 7.34 3.74 -14.28
N LEU A 204 7.05 3.32 -13.05
CA LEU A 204 6.25 2.13 -12.71
C LEU A 204 4.81 2.46 -12.30
N GLU A 205 4.25 3.56 -12.82
CA GLU A 205 2.88 4.00 -12.55
C GLU A 205 1.84 2.90 -12.86
N ASN A 206 2.07 2.10 -13.90
CA ASN A 206 1.22 0.98 -14.28
C ASN A 206 1.06 -0.07 -13.16
N TYR A 207 2.06 -0.26 -12.30
CA TYR A 207 1.96 -1.15 -11.14
C TYR A 207 1.02 -0.58 -10.09
N LEU A 208 1.07 0.73 -9.85
CA LEU A 208 0.15 1.42 -8.93
C LEU A 208 -1.30 1.37 -9.44
N ARG A 209 -1.50 1.60 -10.75
CA ARG A 209 -2.83 1.47 -11.39
C ARG A 209 -3.35 0.03 -11.30
N SER A 210 -2.48 -0.95 -11.53
CA SER A 210 -2.84 -2.38 -11.42
C SER A 210 -3.19 -2.77 -9.98
N PHE A 211 -2.44 -2.27 -8.99
CA PHE A 211 -2.74 -2.43 -7.58
C PHE A 211 -4.14 -1.87 -7.26
N LEU A 212 -4.40 -0.61 -7.63
CA LEU A 212 -5.68 0.01 -7.38
C LEU A 212 -6.81 -0.69 -8.11
N LYS A 213 -6.61 -1.24 -9.31
CA LYS A 213 -7.66 -1.94 -10.04
C LYS A 213 -7.97 -3.32 -9.46
N TYR A 214 -6.95 -4.14 -9.23
CA TYR A 214 -7.11 -5.57 -9.00
C TYR A 214 -6.81 -6.05 -7.57
N VAL A 215 -6.03 -5.30 -6.78
CA VAL A 215 -5.57 -5.74 -5.45
C VAL A 215 -6.26 -4.99 -4.33
N PHE A 216 -6.43 -3.67 -4.47
CA PHE A 216 -7.00 -2.86 -3.39
C PHE A 216 -8.43 -3.29 -3.03
N VAL A 217 -8.62 -3.64 -1.76
CA VAL A 217 -9.90 -4.02 -1.15
C VAL A 217 -9.99 -3.34 0.22
N ASN A 218 -11.15 -2.78 0.56
CA ASN A 218 -11.42 -2.26 1.89
C ASN A 218 -11.37 -3.42 2.89
N ASN A 219 -10.62 -3.22 3.98
CA ASN A 219 -10.76 -4.09 5.13
C ASN A 219 -12.02 -3.68 5.89
N SER A 220 -13.02 -4.57 5.93
CA SER A 220 -14.22 -4.35 6.74
C SER A 220 -13.82 -4.19 8.20
N PRO A 221 -14.27 -3.14 8.90
CA PRO A 221 -14.14 -3.06 10.34
C PRO A 221 -14.75 -4.30 10.99
N VAL A 222 -13.98 -5.02 11.80
CA VAL A 222 -14.51 -6.11 12.65
C VAL A 222 -15.38 -5.52 13.78
N SER A 223 -15.23 -4.22 14.07
CA SER A 223 -16.02 -3.47 15.04
C SER A 223 -16.55 -2.18 14.40
N GLY A 224 -17.82 -1.83 14.64
CA GLY A 224 -18.50 -0.68 14.03
C GLY A 224 -17.99 0.71 14.43
N ASN A 225 -16.76 0.82 14.96
CA ASN A 225 -16.18 2.04 15.51
C ASN A 225 -14.93 2.54 14.78
N SER A 226 -14.44 1.84 13.74
CA SER A 226 -13.32 2.34 12.92
C SER A 226 -13.82 3.14 11.71
N GLY A 227 -13.09 4.22 11.40
CA GLY A 227 -13.37 5.04 10.21
C GLY A 227 -13.23 4.23 8.92
N THR A 228 -13.96 4.65 7.89
CA THR A 228 -13.82 4.04 6.56
C THR A 228 -12.52 4.51 5.89
N THR A 229 -11.92 3.70 4.99
CA THR A 229 -10.65 4.05 4.33
C THR A 229 -10.72 5.41 3.64
N HIS A 230 -11.82 5.73 2.94
CA HIS A 230 -11.97 7.01 2.25
C HIS A 230 -12.04 8.20 3.21
N GLU A 231 -12.69 8.06 4.36
CA GLU A 231 -12.79 9.13 5.37
C GLU A 231 -11.47 9.35 6.11
N VAL A 232 -10.83 8.26 6.55
CA VAL A 232 -9.54 8.33 7.24
C VAL A 232 -8.45 8.86 6.30
N LEU A 233 -8.45 8.42 5.04
CA LEU A 233 -7.51 8.92 4.04
C LEU A 233 -7.72 10.40 3.73
N ALA A 234 -8.96 10.87 3.55
CA ALA A 234 -9.26 12.29 3.34
C ALA A 234 -8.75 13.14 4.51
N THR A 235 -8.97 12.68 5.74
CA THR A 235 -8.53 13.35 6.97
C THR A 235 -7.01 13.38 7.09
N ALA A 236 -6.33 12.27 6.81
CA ALA A 236 -4.87 12.18 6.87
C ALA A 236 -4.19 13.05 5.82
N VAL A 237 -4.71 13.06 4.58
CA VAL A 237 -4.24 13.94 3.49
C VAL A 237 -4.41 15.40 3.89
N THR A 238 -5.56 15.78 4.47
CA THR A 238 -5.82 17.13 4.98
C THR A 238 -4.82 17.53 6.06
N ALA A 239 -4.53 16.64 7.01
CA ALA A 239 -3.58 16.89 8.09
C ALA A 239 -2.15 17.10 7.55
N ILE A 240 -1.74 16.32 6.55
CA ILE A 240 -0.43 16.48 5.89
C ILE A 240 -0.34 17.83 5.18
N LEU A 241 -1.36 18.21 4.39
CA LEU A 241 -1.35 19.48 3.66
C LEU A 241 -1.37 20.71 4.58
N LYS A 242 -2.04 20.62 5.73
CA LYS A 242 -2.03 21.69 6.74
C LYS A 242 -0.66 21.87 7.41
N GLN A 243 0.21 20.87 7.37
CA GLN A 243 1.54 20.95 7.99
C GLN A 243 2.55 21.59 7.03
N THR A 244 2.64 22.92 7.09
CA THR A 244 3.44 23.75 6.17
C THR A 244 4.95 23.51 6.23
N ALA A 245 5.47 22.94 7.31
CA ALA A 245 6.91 22.69 7.47
C ALA A 245 7.45 21.55 6.59
N ASP A 246 6.60 20.59 6.17
CA ASP A 246 7.03 19.45 5.36
C ASP A 246 6.62 19.63 3.89
N PHE A 247 7.29 20.57 3.22
CA PHE A 247 7.01 20.90 1.82
C PHE A 247 7.33 19.75 0.86
N ASN A 248 8.33 18.90 1.17
CA ASN A 248 8.72 17.80 0.28
C ASN A 248 7.63 16.72 0.21
N THR A 249 7.14 16.27 1.38
CA THR A 249 6.04 15.29 1.43
C THR A 249 4.77 15.89 0.83
N SER A 250 4.47 17.15 1.12
CA SER A 250 3.29 17.84 0.59
C SER A 250 3.35 17.98 -0.94
N ASN A 251 4.47 18.38 -1.51
CA ASN A 251 4.61 18.51 -2.97
C ASN A 251 4.48 17.15 -3.66
N LYS A 252 5.09 16.09 -3.12
CA LYS A 252 4.93 14.72 -3.63
C LYS A 252 3.47 14.25 -3.58
N LEU A 253 2.77 14.53 -2.48
CA LEU A 253 1.35 14.24 -2.32
C LEU A 253 0.51 14.95 -3.38
N LEU A 254 0.77 16.24 -3.64
CA LEU A 254 0.05 17.02 -4.65
C LEU A 254 0.34 16.51 -6.08
N LYS A 255 1.62 16.25 -6.40
CA LYS A 255 2.05 15.71 -7.70
C LYS A 255 1.41 14.36 -8.02
N TYR A 256 1.39 13.45 -7.05
CA TYR A 256 0.89 12.08 -7.22
C TYR A 256 -0.50 11.89 -6.59
N SER A 257 -1.27 12.97 -6.47
CA SER A 257 -2.59 13.02 -5.82
C SER A 257 -3.62 12.10 -6.47
N TRP A 258 -3.50 11.81 -7.77
CA TRP A 258 -4.37 10.89 -8.50
C TRP A 258 -4.52 9.54 -7.78
N PHE A 259 -3.44 9.00 -7.20
CA PHE A 259 -3.46 7.71 -6.52
C PHE A 259 -4.38 7.74 -5.29
N PHE A 260 -4.30 8.79 -4.49
CA PHE A 260 -5.09 8.96 -3.28
C PHE A 260 -6.57 9.19 -3.61
N PHE A 261 -6.85 10.01 -4.62
CA PHE A 261 -8.21 10.26 -5.08
C PHE A 261 -8.87 9.03 -5.73
N GLU A 262 -8.14 8.27 -6.55
CA GLU A 262 -8.62 7.00 -7.10
C GLU A 262 -8.84 5.96 -5.98
N THR A 263 -7.96 5.91 -4.97
CA THR A 263 -8.13 5.05 -3.79
C THR A 263 -9.40 5.42 -3.02
N MET A 264 -9.62 6.70 -2.72
CA MET A 264 -10.83 7.18 -2.04
C MET A 264 -12.08 6.81 -2.86
N ALA A 265 -12.08 7.07 -4.17
CA ALA A 265 -13.21 6.73 -5.04
C ALA A 265 -13.50 5.22 -5.07
N LYS A 266 -12.46 4.38 -5.10
CA LYS A 266 -12.61 2.92 -5.05
C LYS A 266 -13.12 2.45 -3.70
N SER A 267 -12.61 3.01 -2.60
CA SER A 267 -13.09 2.72 -1.25
C SER A 267 -14.55 3.13 -1.07
N MET A 268 -14.96 4.28 -1.60
CA MET A 268 -16.37 4.72 -1.60
C MET A 268 -17.26 3.73 -2.35
N ALA A 269 -16.83 3.26 -3.52
CA ALA A 269 -17.59 2.29 -4.31
C ALA A 269 -17.76 0.96 -3.56
N GLN A 270 -16.68 0.43 -2.97
CA GLN A 270 -16.72 -0.80 -2.16
C GLN A 270 -17.61 -0.64 -0.93
N TYR A 271 -17.52 0.48 -0.22
CA TYR A 271 -18.39 0.78 0.94
C TYR A 271 -19.88 0.77 0.57
N LEU A 272 -20.24 1.34 -0.60
CA LEU A 272 -21.62 1.30 -1.09
C LEU A 272 -22.09 -0.09 -1.48
N GLN A 273 -21.19 -0.91 -2.02
CA GLN A 273 -21.47 -2.27 -2.45
C GLN A 273 -21.62 -3.23 -1.26
N GLU A 274 -20.66 -3.22 -0.34
CA GLU A 274 -20.64 -4.09 0.85
C GLU A 274 -21.86 -3.86 1.75
N GLY A 275 -22.23 -2.59 1.98
CA GLY A 275 -23.40 -2.25 2.79
C GLY A 275 -24.73 -2.24 2.02
N ASN A 276 -24.75 -2.60 0.73
CA ASN A 276 -25.89 -2.45 -0.18
C ASN A 276 -26.51 -1.02 -0.17
N ARG A 277 -25.71 -0.03 0.23
CA ARG A 277 -26.12 1.37 0.42
C ARG A 277 -26.43 2.05 -0.91
N ILE A 278 -25.99 1.46 -2.03
CA ILE A 278 -26.33 1.97 -3.36
C ILE A 278 -27.85 2.08 -3.59
N LYS A 279 -28.65 1.23 -2.91
CA LYS A 279 -30.12 1.26 -2.95
C LYS A 279 -30.74 2.36 -2.09
N MET A 280 -29.97 2.93 -1.14
CA MET A 280 -30.44 4.00 -0.28
C MET A 280 -30.55 5.33 -1.06
N PRO A 281 -31.41 6.26 -0.61
CA PRO A 281 -31.40 7.64 -1.08
C PRO A 281 -30.00 8.23 -1.03
N ARG A 282 -29.59 8.97 -2.07
CA ARG A 282 -28.23 9.51 -2.21
C ARG A 282 -27.73 10.29 -0.98
N ALA A 283 -28.64 11.00 -0.30
CA ALA A 283 -28.34 11.76 0.91
C ALA A 283 -27.93 10.90 2.12
N GLN A 284 -28.33 9.63 2.17
CA GLN A 284 -28.10 8.72 3.30
C GLN A 284 -26.98 7.70 3.01
N ARG A 285 -26.33 7.81 1.86
CA ARG A 285 -25.31 6.84 1.41
C ARG A 285 -24.00 6.94 2.20
N PHE A 286 -23.67 8.13 2.70
CA PHE A 286 -22.43 8.42 3.43
C PHE A 286 -22.75 9.24 4.70
N PRO A 287 -21.96 9.11 5.77
CA PRO A 287 -22.16 9.88 7.00
C PRO A 287 -21.75 11.35 6.84
N ASP A 288 -22.32 12.24 7.66
CA ASP A 288 -21.99 13.68 7.64
C ASP A 288 -20.52 13.96 7.98
N SER A 289 -19.88 13.10 8.80
CA SER A 289 -18.45 13.21 9.11
C SER A 289 -17.58 13.13 7.86
N PHE A 290 -17.92 12.25 6.91
CA PHE A 290 -17.22 12.16 5.64
C PHE A 290 -17.46 13.39 4.75
N HIS A 291 -18.68 13.95 4.76
CA HIS A 291 -18.97 15.19 4.04
C HIS A 291 -18.08 16.35 4.55
N GLN A 292 -17.94 16.49 5.88
CA GLN A 292 -17.08 17.48 6.51
C GLN A 292 -15.58 17.24 6.20
N ALA A 293 -15.15 15.98 6.17
CA ALA A 293 -13.79 15.61 5.81
C ALA A 293 -13.46 16.02 4.37
N LEU A 294 -14.39 15.81 3.42
CA LEU A 294 -14.21 16.23 2.02
C LEU A 294 -14.18 17.75 1.84
N GLN A 295 -15.04 18.50 2.55
CA GLN A 295 -14.98 19.96 2.53
C GLN A 295 -13.66 20.47 3.10
N SER A 296 -13.21 19.90 4.22
CA SER A 296 -11.91 20.25 4.82
C SER A 296 -10.74 19.94 3.90
N LEU A 297 -10.80 18.80 3.19
CA LEU A 297 -9.80 18.40 2.21
C LEU A 297 -9.75 19.40 1.05
N LEU A 298 -10.90 19.73 0.46
CA LEU A 298 -10.98 20.73 -0.61
C LEU A 298 -10.36 22.05 -0.16
N LEU A 299 -10.80 22.59 0.98
CA LEU A 299 -10.29 23.85 1.51
C LEU A 299 -8.79 23.81 1.80
N SER A 300 -8.25 22.65 2.22
CA SER A 300 -6.80 22.50 2.41
C SER A 300 -6.00 22.48 1.10
N ILE A 301 -6.60 22.00 0.01
CA ILE A 301 -5.96 21.96 -1.31
C ILE A 301 -5.95 23.33 -1.99
N MET A 302 -7.01 24.13 -1.79
CA MET A 302 -7.20 25.40 -2.51
C MET A 302 -5.99 26.34 -2.46
N PRO A 303 -5.35 26.62 -1.30
CA PRO A 303 -4.16 27.48 -1.26
C PRO A 303 -2.98 26.97 -2.09
N HIS A 304 -2.85 25.65 -2.27
CA HIS A 304 -1.80 25.08 -3.11
C HIS A 304 -2.05 25.34 -4.60
N ILE A 305 -3.31 25.40 -5.01
CA ILE A 305 -3.71 25.72 -6.39
C ILE A 305 -3.70 27.24 -6.61
N THR A 306 -4.31 28.03 -5.73
CA THR A 306 -4.54 29.46 -6.00
C THR A 306 -3.33 30.33 -5.65
N ILE A 307 -2.63 30.02 -4.56
CA ILE A 307 -1.50 30.83 -4.07
C ILE A 307 -0.17 30.22 -4.52
N ARG A 308 0.06 28.93 -4.28
CA ARG A 308 1.36 28.30 -4.51
C ARG A 308 1.61 27.80 -5.94
N HIS A 309 0.69 27.98 -6.88
CA HIS A 309 0.87 27.52 -8.27
C HIS A 309 2.12 28.07 -8.97
N VAL A 310 2.63 29.23 -8.56
CA VAL A 310 3.87 29.79 -9.12
C VAL A 310 5.09 29.01 -8.63
N GLU A 311 5.08 28.57 -7.37
CA GLU A 311 6.17 27.80 -6.77
C GLU A 311 6.16 26.32 -7.21
N ILE A 312 4.97 25.75 -7.35
CA ILE A 312 4.75 24.32 -7.60
C ILE A 312 3.76 24.10 -8.76
N PRO A 313 4.10 24.57 -9.98
CA PRO A 313 3.15 24.60 -11.10
C PRO A 313 2.67 23.21 -11.51
N GLU A 314 3.57 22.23 -11.57
CA GLU A 314 3.25 20.84 -11.94
C GLU A 314 2.34 20.20 -10.89
N GLU A 315 2.70 20.31 -9.61
CA GLU A 315 1.93 19.79 -8.49
C GLU A 315 0.52 20.40 -8.44
N ALA A 316 0.41 21.70 -8.66
CA ALA A 316 -0.86 22.42 -8.69
C ALA A 316 -1.75 21.93 -9.86
N ARG A 317 -1.18 21.71 -11.05
CA ARG A 317 -1.93 21.12 -12.19
C ARG A 317 -2.37 19.70 -11.89
N CYS A 318 -1.48 18.86 -11.35
CA CYS A 318 -1.78 17.46 -11.03
C CYS A 318 -2.91 17.33 -9.99
N VAL A 319 -2.84 18.09 -8.89
CA VAL A 319 -3.89 18.06 -7.85
C VAL A 319 -5.21 18.62 -8.36
N ASN A 320 -5.17 19.68 -9.19
CA ASN A 320 -6.36 20.26 -9.79
C ASN A 320 -7.13 19.25 -10.64
N LEU A 321 -6.42 18.57 -11.55
CA LEU A 321 -7.01 17.54 -12.42
C LEU A 321 -7.51 16.33 -11.61
N SER A 322 -6.72 15.88 -10.63
CA SER A 322 -7.08 14.72 -9.81
C SER A 322 -8.31 15.00 -8.92
N LEU A 323 -8.38 16.20 -8.34
CA LEU A 323 -9.53 16.67 -7.56
C LEU A 323 -10.79 16.78 -8.43
N ALA A 324 -10.68 17.31 -9.65
CA ALA A 324 -11.79 17.38 -10.60
C ALA A 324 -12.32 15.98 -10.95
N GLY A 325 -11.40 15.05 -11.24
CA GLY A 325 -11.72 13.64 -11.50
C GLY A 325 -12.41 12.97 -10.31
N PHE A 326 -11.98 13.28 -9.08
CA PHE A 326 -12.60 12.80 -7.86
C PHE A 326 -14.00 13.36 -7.64
N ILE A 327 -14.19 14.68 -7.74
CA ILE A 327 -15.51 15.32 -7.58
C ILE A 327 -16.49 14.81 -8.63
N LYS A 328 -16.03 14.56 -9.86
CA LYS A 328 -16.82 13.87 -10.89
C LYS A 328 -17.31 12.50 -10.41
N ARG A 329 -16.48 11.70 -9.72
CA ARG A 329 -16.91 10.42 -9.12
C ARG A 329 -17.87 10.62 -7.95
N CYS A 330 -17.71 11.69 -7.15
CA CYS A 330 -18.65 12.04 -6.09
C CYS A 330 -20.07 12.30 -6.64
N LEU A 331 -20.21 12.92 -7.82
CA LEU A 331 -21.52 13.08 -8.48
C LEU A 331 -22.21 11.74 -8.78
N THR A 332 -21.43 10.69 -9.04
CA THR A 332 -21.94 9.33 -9.25
C THR A 332 -22.38 8.68 -7.93
N PHE A 333 -21.57 8.78 -6.88
CA PHE A 333 -21.77 8.03 -5.63
C PHE A 333 -22.62 8.76 -4.58
N MET A 334 -22.38 10.04 -4.37
CA MET A 334 -22.91 10.84 -3.26
C MET A 334 -24.22 11.58 -3.63
N ASN A 335 -24.72 12.38 -2.68
CA ASN A 335 -25.71 13.41 -2.94
C ASN A 335 -25.17 14.41 -3.95
N ARG A 336 -25.92 14.64 -5.04
CA ARG A 336 -25.50 15.51 -6.13
C ARG A 336 -25.46 16.98 -5.70
N GLY A 337 -26.38 17.42 -4.84
CA GLY A 337 -26.37 18.77 -4.26
C GLY A 337 -25.10 19.02 -3.45
N PHE A 338 -24.63 18.03 -2.68
CA PHE A 338 -23.32 18.12 -2.02
C PHE A 338 -22.16 18.10 -3.03
N GLY A 339 -22.22 17.27 -4.08
CA GLY A 339 -21.22 17.32 -5.14
C GLY A 339 -21.11 18.70 -5.80
N PHE A 340 -22.25 19.36 -6.04
CA PHE A 340 -22.29 20.74 -6.55
C PHE A 340 -21.83 21.78 -5.53
N SER A 341 -22.07 21.57 -4.23
CA SER A 341 -21.51 22.47 -3.21
C SER A 341 -19.98 22.41 -3.21
N LEU A 342 -19.37 21.23 -3.38
CA LEU A 342 -17.91 21.11 -3.54
C LEU A 342 -17.39 21.85 -4.79
N VAL A 343 -18.12 21.76 -5.91
CA VAL A 343 -17.79 22.54 -7.12
C VAL A 343 -17.89 24.03 -6.81
N ASN A 344 -18.95 24.48 -6.13
CA ASN A 344 -19.12 25.88 -5.76
C ASN A 344 -17.98 26.37 -4.85
N ASP A 345 -17.63 25.60 -3.82
CA ASP A 345 -16.55 25.93 -2.89
C ASP A 345 -15.19 26.04 -3.61
N TYR A 346 -14.92 25.16 -4.59
CA TYR A 346 -13.76 25.27 -5.47
C TYR A 346 -13.80 26.59 -6.28
N MET A 347 -14.94 26.91 -6.89
CA MET A 347 -15.10 28.10 -7.71
C MET A 347 -14.93 29.40 -6.92
N CYS A 348 -15.32 29.42 -5.64
CA CYS A 348 -15.13 30.56 -4.73
C CYS A 348 -13.65 30.89 -4.48
N GLY A 349 -12.71 29.97 -4.73
CA GLY A 349 -11.28 30.24 -4.60
C GLY A 349 -10.68 31.07 -5.74
N PHE A 350 -11.43 31.32 -6.81
CA PHE A 350 -10.97 32.07 -7.98
C PHE A 350 -11.62 33.44 -8.08
N THR A 351 -10.89 34.42 -8.60
CA THR A 351 -11.35 35.79 -8.83
C THR A 351 -11.31 36.15 -10.32
N ILE A 352 -12.03 37.21 -10.70
CA ILE A 352 -12.05 37.71 -12.09
C ILE A 352 -10.67 38.26 -12.52
N LYS A 353 -9.82 38.63 -11.56
CA LYS A 353 -8.49 39.21 -11.81
C LYS A 353 -7.36 38.17 -11.79
N ASP A 354 -7.71 36.88 -11.75
CA ASP A 354 -6.71 35.82 -11.67
C ASP A 354 -5.83 35.76 -12.92
N PRO A 355 -4.54 35.39 -12.78
CA PRO A 355 -3.67 35.18 -13.93
C PRO A 355 -4.19 34.09 -14.86
N LYS A 356 -3.75 34.14 -16.13
CA LYS A 356 -4.15 33.20 -17.19
C LYS A 356 -4.02 31.73 -16.75
N VAL A 357 -2.94 31.38 -16.06
CA VAL A 357 -2.67 30.00 -15.60
C VAL A 357 -3.77 29.49 -14.65
N LEU A 358 -4.22 30.30 -13.70
CA LEU A 358 -5.32 29.93 -12.80
C LEU A 358 -6.65 29.81 -13.55
N THR A 359 -6.87 30.68 -14.53
CA THR A 359 -8.04 30.61 -15.41
C THR A 359 -8.05 29.29 -16.20
N GLU A 360 -6.91 28.87 -16.75
CA GLU A 360 -6.76 27.58 -17.42
C GLU A 360 -7.03 26.40 -16.47
N MET A 361 -6.44 26.39 -15.27
CA MET A 361 -6.71 25.34 -14.27
C MET A 361 -8.20 25.25 -13.89
N LYS A 362 -8.86 26.40 -13.72
CA LYS A 362 -10.30 26.48 -13.47
C LYS A 362 -11.11 25.90 -14.62
N PHE A 363 -10.76 26.19 -15.87
CA PHE A 363 -11.43 25.61 -17.03
C PHE A 363 -11.16 24.10 -17.17
N ASP A 364 -9.93 23.63 -16.94
CA ASP A 364 -9.58 22.21 -16.93
C ASP A 364 -10.41 21.43 -15.88
N PHE A 365 -10.56 22.03 -14.69
CA PHE A 365 -11.40 21.48 -13.62
C PHE A 365 -12.86 21.39 -14.06
N LEU A 366 -13.43 22.50 -14.53
CA LEU A 366 -14.83 22.54 -14.97
C LEU A 366 -15.07 21.57 -16.11
N MET A 367 -14.21 21.56 -17.13
CA MET A 367 -14.33 20.64 -18.27
C MET A 367 -14.35 19.18 -17.80
N THR A 368 -13.48 18.82 -16.86
CA THR A 368 -13.43 17.47 -16.29
C THR A 368 -14.74 17.10 -15.57
N VAL A 369 -15.26 17.99 -14.73
CA VAL A 369 -16.51 17.78 -13.98
C VAL A 369 -17.73 17.77 -14.94
N CYS A 370 -17.76 18.66 -15.92
CA CYS A 370 -18.81 18.76 -16.95
C CYS A 370 -18.90 17.52 -17.84
N ASN A 371 -17.79 16.80 -18.02
CA ASN A 371 -17.77 15.51 -18.72
C ASN A 371 -18.45 14.37 -17.93
N HIS A 372 -19.15 14.67 -16.83
CA HIS A 372 -20.04 13.70 -16.18
C HIS A 372 -21.28 13.46 -17.04
N GLU A 373 -21.64 12.19 -17.23
CA GLU A 373 -22.75 11.74 -18.09
C GLU A 373 -24.10 12.41 -17.79
N HIS A 374 -24.29 12.90 -16.56
CA HIS A 374 -25.52 13.55 -16.13
C HIS A 374 -25.33 15.04 -15.83
N TYR A 375 -24.17 15.64 -16.13
CA TYR A 375 -23.92 17.03 -15.78
C TYR A 375 -24.94 17.99 -16.39
N ILE A 376 -25.21 17.86 -17.70
CA ILE A 376 -26.20 18.70 -18.39
C ILE A 376 -27.60 18.51 -17.79
N PRO A 377 -28.17 17.28 -17.71
CA PRO A 377 -29.47 17.04 -17.07
C PRO A 377 -29.59 17.59 -15.65
N LEU A 378 -28.49 17.65 -14.90
CA LEU A 378 -28.48 18.12 -13.51
C LEU A 378 -28.49 19.64 -13.36
N ASN A 379 -28.00 20.36 -14.36
CA ASN A 379 -27.95 21.83 -14.36
C ASN A 379 -29.09 22.46 -15.15
N LEU A 380 -29.88 21.65 -15.86
CA LEU A 380 -31.13 22.14 -16.45
C LEU A 380 -32.15 22.43 -15.33
N PRO A 381 -32.88 23.55 -15.39
CA PRO A 381 -33.98 23.80 -14.48
C PRO A 381 -35.02 22.69 -14.65
N MET A 382 -35.03 21.73 -13.72
CA MET A 382 -35.98 20.64 -13.76
C MET A 382 -37.39 21.21 -13.53
N ALA A 383 -38.31 20.95 -14.46
CA ALA A 383 -39.72 21.29 -14.37
C ALA A 383 -40.48 20.47 -13.31
N PHE A 384 -39.83 20.09 -12.20
CA PHE A 384 -40.45 19.40 -11.07
C PHE A 384 -40.77 20.41 -9.97
N GLY A 385 -41.90 21.10 -10.17
CA GLY A 385 -42.40 22.08 -9.21
C GLY A 385 -43.54 22.96 -9.73
N ARG A 386 -44.44 22.44 -10.58
CA ARG A 386 -45.77 23.04 -10.73
C ARG A 386 -46.58 22.83 -9.45
N THR A 387 -46.20 23.49 -8.37
CA THR A 387 -47.09 23.75 -7.22
C THR A 387 -46.81 25.05 -6.46
N LYS A 388 -45.73 25.81 -6.73
CA LYS A 388 -45.57 27.16 -6.14
C LYS A 388 -44.85 28.19 -7.04
N LEU A 389 -45.05 28.13 -8.35
CA LEU A 389 -44.55 29.14 -9.30
C LEU A 389 -45.68 30.02 -9.83
N GLN A 390 -46.43 30.61 -8.91
CA GLN A 390 -47.26 31.80 -9.19
C GLN A 390 -46.45 33.03 -8.77
N ARG A 391 -45.35 33.29 -9.48
CA ARG A 391 -44.59 34.55 -9.39
C ARG A 391 -43.57 34.79 -10.52
N VAL A 392 -43.62 34.02 -11.61
CA VAL A 392 -42.75 34.24 -12.79
C VAL A 392 -43.56 34.60 -14.04
N GLN A 393 -44.88 34.79 -13.91
CA GLN A 393 -45.70 35.36 -14.98
C GLN A 393 -45.39 36.86 -15.20
N ASP A 394 -44.78 37.54 -14.22
CA ASP A 394 -44.53 38.99 -14.28
C ASP A 394 -43.26 39.33 -15.08
N PHE A 395 -42.26 38.44 -15.15
CA PHE A 395 -41.04 38.69 -15.93
C PHE A 395 -41.19 38.45 -17.43
N ILE A 396 -42.10 37.55 -17.83
CA ILE A 396 -42.39 37.31 -19.27
C ILE A 396 -43.27 38.44 -19.84
N SER A 397 -44.16 39.00 -19.01
CA SER A 397 -45.00 40.13 -19.40
C SER A 397 -44.15 41.40 -19.67
N TYR A 398 -43.15 41.67 -18.83
CA TYR A 398 -42.23 42.79 -19.01
C TYR A 398 -41.35 42.68 -20.28
N ALA A 399 -40.91 41.47 -20.63
CA ALA A 399 -40.12 41.26 -21.85
C ALA A 399 -40.95 41.39 -23.14
N THR A 400 -42.25 41.11 -23.08
CA THR A 400 -43.17 41.20 -24.22
C THR A 400 -43.56 42.66 -24.52
N GLU A 401 -43.62 43.52 -23.49
CA GLU A 401 -43.81 44.97 -23.67
C GLU A 401 -42.58 45.69 -24.25
N ILE A 402 -41.36 45.23 -23.96
CA ILE A 402 -40.13 45.90 -24.43
C ILE A 402 -39.74 45.48 -25.86
N PHE A 403 -40.09 44.26 -26.30
CA PHE A 403 -39.61 43.70 -27.56
C PHE A 403 -40.71 43.25 -28.55
N GLY A 404 -41.97 43.68 -28.34
CA GLY A 404 -43.10 43.33 -29.19
C GLY A 404 -43.47 44.36 -30.28
N ALA A 405 -43.23 43.96 -31.54
CA ALA A 405 -43.84 44.44 -32.79
C ALA A 405 -43.47 45.85 -33.34
N VAL A 406 -42.41 45.91 -34.15
CA VAL A 406 -42.39 46.79 -35.33
C VAL A 406 -43.32 46.17 -36.37
N GLY A 407 -44.38 46.91 -36.71
CA GLY A 407 -45.48 46.46 -37.55
C GLY A 407 -45.10 46.11 -39.00
N ARG A 408 -46.00 45.37 -39.64
CA ARG A 408 -46.35 45.57 -41.04
C ARG A 408 -47.67 46.30 -41.11
#